data_AF-X1PP27-F1
#
_entry.id   AF-X1PP27-F1
#
_cell.length_a   1.000
_cell.length_b   1.000
_cell.length_c   1.000
_cell.angle_alpha   90.00
_cell.angle_beta   90.00
_cell.angle_gamma   90.00
#
_symmetry.space_group_name_H-M   'P 1'
#
loop_
_entity.id
_entity.type
_entity.pdbx_description
1 polymer ?
#
loop_
_entity_poly.entity_id
_entity_poly.type
_entity_poly.pdbx_seq_one_letter_code
_entity_poly.pdbx_strand_id
1 'polypeptide(L)'
;AEKVHLISGANWSEPACGTNAIGTTLEIGQPVQIHSAEHYCEGIKRWSCSATVIRDPLDNSMLGVLDVSGLTKSYSRHTLALVVSTAARIEGRLAQTELDIRCSLLEACIERVTENMRDGVILFDRRGRAIKANGLATQMLTELGRADGRPAGLRLSEFTIGGNGVPITLPAWASRDWLEPVMVSGRQVGALLTLPFRQRVRGTAWSVPEPVAASSDGSFECVIGHSVAIQQTISRARQLGKSRVPVLLLG
;
A
#
# COMPACT_ATOMS: atom_id res chain seq x y z
N ALA A 1 30.33 24.43 19.37
CA ALA A 1 29.32 23.39 19.11
C ALA A 1 29.69 22.10 19.86
N GLU A 2 30.87 21.53 19.63
CA GLU A 2 31.28 20.23 20.23
C GLU A 2 31.26 20.19 21.77
N LYS A 3 31.73 21.25 22.45
CA LYS A 3 31.71 21.36 23.93
C LYS A 3 30.29 21.31 24.54
N VAL A 4 29.25 21.45 23.72
CA VAL A 4 27.85 21.35 24.15
C VAL A 4 27.12 20.19 23.46
N HIS A 5 27.85 19.23 22.88
CA HIS A 5 27.31 18.05 22.18
C HIS A 5 26.39 18.36 20.98
N LEU A 6 26.57 19.51 20.32
CA LEU A 6 26.02 19.76 18.99
C LEU A 6 26.89 19.03 17.95
N ILE A 7 26.78 17.70 17.94
CA ILE A 7 27.52 16.77 17.09
C ILE A 7 26.56 15.75 16.47
N SER A 8 26.99 15.09 15.39
CA SER A 8 26.20 14.04 14.75
C SER A 8 25.94 12.88 15.72
N GLY A 9 24.71 12.36 15.72
CA GLY A 9 24.29 11.24 16.58
C GLY A 9 23.94 11.62 18.02
N ALA A 10 24.09 12.88 18.44
CA ALA A 10 23.68 13.31 19.78
C ALA A 10 22.15 13.28 19.94
N ASN A 11 21.68 12.80 21.09
CA ASN A 11 20.25 12.79 21.42
C ASN A 11 19.86 14.11 22.10
N TRP A 12 19.00 14.90 21.45
CA TRP A 12 18.48 16.18 21.94
C TRP A 12 16.99 16.14 22.29
N SER A 13 16.40 14.95 22.45
CA SER A 13 15.04 14.84 22.97
C SER A 13 14.91 15.47 24.36
N GLU A 14 13.74 16.02 24.70
CA GLU A 14 13.52 16.60 26.04
C GLU A 14 13.76 15.61 27.18
N PRO A 15 13.38 14.31 27.08
CA PRO A 15 13.74 13.33 28.11
C PRO A 15 15.24 13.16 28.33
N ALA A 16 16.07 13.43 27.32
CA ALA A 16 17.53 13.29 27.41
C ALA A 16 18.24 14.58 27.87
N CYS A 17 17.79 15.74 27.40
CA CYS A 17 18.52 17.02 27.54
C CYS A 17 17.67 18.14 28.18
N GLY A 18 16.46 17.84 28.65
CA GLY A 18 15.48 18.82 29.13
C GLY A 18 15.04 19.78 28.02
N THR A 19 14.37 20.87 28.40
CA THR A 19 13.89 21.90 27.47
C THR A 19 15.03 22.42 26.59
N ASN A 20 14.88 22.26 25.27
CA ASN A 20 15.81 22.70 24.24
C ASN A 20 15.06 22.79 22.90
N ALA A 21 15.52 23.64 21.97
CA ALA A 21 14.75 23.90 20.76
C ALA A 21 14.48 22.65 19.89
N ILE A 22 15.45 21.73 19.78
CA ILE A 22 15.29 20.50 18.98
C ILE A 22 14.22 19.60 19.59
N GLY A 23 14.38 19.24 20.87
CA GLY A 23 13.46 18.37 21.60
C GLY A 23 12.06 18.96 21.72
N THR A 24 11.96 20.24 22.09
CA THR A 24 10.67 20.91 22.25
C THR A 24 9.92 21.00 20.91
N THR A 25 10.61 21.30 19.79
CA THR A 25 9.98 21.30 18.47
C THR A 25 9.50 19.90 18.05
N LEU A 26 10.25 18.84 18.38
CA LEU A 26 9.81 17.46 18.15
C LEU A 26 8.53 17.14 18.92
N GLU A 27 8.43 17.58 20.17
CA GLU A 27 7.29 17.31 21.04
C GLU A 27 6.02 18.05 20.59
N ILE A 28 6.12 19.36 20.33
CA ILE A 28 4.94 20.19 20.03
C ILE A 28 4.61 20.28 18.54
N GLY A 29 5.57 19.93 17.67
CA GLY A 29 5.40 19.97 16.21
C GLY A 29 5.26 21.38 15.61
N GLN A 30 5.70 22.42 16.32
CA GLN A 30 5.60 23.83 15.94
C GLN A 30 6.99 24.50 15.97
N PRO A 31 7.17 25.61 15.23
CA PRO A 31 8.37 26.42 15.36
C PRO A 31 8.52 26.97 16.78
N VAL A 32 9.73 26.85 17.34
CA VAL A 32 10.04 27.39 18.67
C VAL A 32 11.30 28.21 18.65
N GLN A 33 11.42 29.03 19.67
CA GLN A 33 12.65 29.69 20.01
C GLN A 33 12.89 29.52 21.50
N ILE A 34 14.08 29.03 21.84
CA ILE A 34 14.52 28.84 23.22
C ILE A 34 15.76 29.71 23.42
N HIS A 35 15.66 30.65 24.34
CA HIS A 35 16.62 31.70 24.57
C HIS A 35 17.29 31.56 25.94
N SER A 36 18.62 31.42 25.92
CA SER A 36 19.44 31.52 27.13
C SER A 36 18.95 30.58 28.25
N ALA A 37 18.56 31.13 29.40
CA ALA A 37 18.10 30.41 30.58
C ALA A 37 16.79 29.62 30.40
N GLU A 38 16.08 29.78 29.28
CA GLU A 38 14.94 28.92 28.92
C GLU A 38 15.39 27.48 28.61
N HIS A 39 16.67 27.28 28.28
CA HIS A 39 17.22 25.93 28.23
C HIS A 39 17.31 25.33 29.63
N TYR A 40 16.93 24.07 29.76
CA TYR A 40 17.02 23.36 31.03
C TYR A 40 18.48 23.16 31.47
N CYS A 41 19.30 22.58 30.60
CA CYS A 41 20.69 22.26 30.90
C CYS A 41 21.59 23.50 30.95
N GLU A 42 22.39 23.65 32.00
CA GLU A 42 23.27 24.81 32.19
C GLU A 42 24.31 24.99 31.05
N GLY A 43 24.86 23.90 30.54
CA GLY A 43 25.90 23.94 29.50
C GLY A 43 25.49 24.65 28.19
N ILE A 44 24.18 24.72 27.90
CA ILE A 44 23.64 25.32 26.68
C ILE A 44 22.97 26.69 26.92
N LYS A 45 22.88 27.17 28.18
CA LYS A 45 22.24 28.47 28.50
C LYS A 45 22.92 29.71 27.91
N ARG A 46 24.13 29.59 27.34
CA ARG A 46 24.77 30.69 26.59
C ARG A 46 24.33 30.79 25.13
N TRP A 47 23.41 29.92 24.71
CA TRP A 47 22.93 29.79 23.35
C TRP A 47 21.48 30.25 23.24
N SER A 48 21.13 30.66 22.04
CA SER A 48 19.76 30.93 21.62
C SER A 48 19.51 30.14 20.35
N CYS A 49 18.46 29.33 20.39
CA CYS A 49 18.17 28.33 19.37
C CYS A 49 16.79 28.60 18.79
N SER A 50 16.68 28.55 17.46
CA SER A 50 15.41 28.61 16.74
C SER A 50 15.26 27.32 15.95
N ALA A 51 14.16 26.62 16.16
CA ALA A 51 13.90 25.36 15.50
C ALA A 51 12.51 25.31 14.88
N THR A 52 12.36 24.49 13.83
CA THR A 52 11.08 24.15 13.22
C THR A 52 11.11 22.73 12.68
N VAL A 53 9.95 22.11 12.59
CA VAL A 53 9.79 20.81 11.94
C VAL A 53 9.97 20.92 10.42
N ILE A 54 10.46 19.83 9.82
CA ILE A 54 10.37 19.55 8.40
C ILE A 54 9.33 18.44 8.25
N ARG A 55 8.35 18.65 7.38
CA ARG A 55 7.26 17.71 7.13
C ARG A 55 7.37 17.06 5.76
N ASP A 56 6.86 15.84 5.68
CA ASP A 56 6.67 15.17 4.42
C ASP A 56 5.54 15.86 3.64
N PRO A 57 5.77 16.27 2.38
CA PRO A 57 4.78 17.04 1.64
C PRO A 57 3.56 16.22 1.21
N LEU A 58 3.58 14.89 1.31
CA LEU A 58 2.46 14.04 0.90
C LEU A 58 1.49 13.72 2.04
N ASP A 59 2.02 13.41 3.21
CA ASP A 59 1.20 12.96 4.37
C ASP A 59 1.35 13.86 5.59
N ASN A 60 2.14 14.94 5.50
CA ASN A 60 2.39 15.91 6.56
C ASN A 60 3.05 15.32 7.82
N SER A 61 3.55 14.08 7.74
CA SER A 61 4.31 13.43 8.80
C SER A 61 5.60 14.19 9.08
N MET A 62 6.05 14.18 10.33
CA MET A 62 7.28 14.86 10.72
C MET A 62 8.50 14.03 10.25
N LEU A 63 9.33 14.60 9.38
CA LEU A 63 10.57 13.98 8.91
C LEU A 63 11.76 14.31 9.80
N GLY A 64 11.73 15.46 10.47
CA GLY A 64 12.79 15.90 11.37
C GLY A 64 12.65 17.36 11.77
N VAL A 65 13.73 17.93 12.31
CA VAL A 65 13.80 19.32 12.76
C VAL A 65 15.00 20.03 12.13
N LEU A 66 14.78 21.27 11.72
CA LEU A 66 15.83 22.21 11.37
C LEU A 66 16.03 23.17 12.55
N ASP A 67 17.23 23.19 13.12
CA ASP A 67 17.64 24.11 14.19
C ASP A 67 18.79 25.00 13.74
N VAL A 68 18.74 26.27 14.17
CA VAL A 68 19.88 27.18 14.13
C VAL A 68 20.19 27.65 15.53
N SER A 69 21.36 27.23 16.01
CA SER A 69 21.91 27.58 17.31
C SER A 69 23.00 28.65 17.18
N GLY A 70 22.86 29.75 17.91
CA GLY A 70 23.87 30.81 18.00
C GLY A 70 24.15 31.20 19.44
N LEU A 71 25.30 31.84 19.70
CA LEU A 71 25.52 32.45 21.02
C LEU A 71 24.50 33.57 21.23
N THR A 72 24.03 33.74 22.47
CA THR A 72 23.02 34.74 22.81
C THR A 72 23.42 36.17 22.39
N LYS A 73 24.72 36.49 22.38
CA LYS A 73 25.24 37.80 21.95
C LYS A 73 25.13 38.07 20.44
N SER A 74 25.09 37.01 19.63
CA SER A 74 24.99 37.08 18.15
C SER A 74 23.59 36.72 17.66
N TYR A 75 22.64 36.53 18.57
CA TYR A 75 21.28 36.13 18.26
C TYR A 75 20.53 37.26 17.53
N SER A 76 19.69 36.86 16.57
CA SER A 76 18.80 37.75 15.84
C SER A 76 17.36 37.28 15.94
N ARG A 77 16.43 38.20 16.18
CA ARG A 77 14.97 37.93 16.14
C ARG A 77 14.50 37.35 14.80
N HIS A 78 15.27 37.58 13.74
CA HIS A 78 14.96 37.09 12.40
C HIS A 78 15.35 35.61 12.19
N THR A 79 16.10 35.00 13.11
CA THR A 79 16.55 33.60 12.96
C THR A 79 15.37 32.64 12.91
N LEU A 80 14.30 32.87 13.68
CA LEU A 80 13.11 32.00 13.60
C LEU A 80 12.45 32.04 12.22
N ALA A 81 12.27 33.24 11.64
CA ALA A 81 11.73 33.38 10.30
C ALA A 81 12.65 32.76 9.22
N LEU A 82 13.96 32.87 9.38
CA LEU A 82 14.95 32.20 8.52
C LEU A 82 14.80 30.68 8.57
N VAL A 83 14.71 30.11 9.77
CA VAL A 83 14.57 28.66 9.97
C VAL A 83 13.25 28.16 9.38
N VAL A 84 12.13 28.85 9.64
CA VAL A 84 10.82 28.51 9.06
C VAL A 84 10.83 28.59 7.54
N SER A 85 11.35 29.67 6.95
CA SER A 85 11.41 29.81 5.49
C SER A 85 12.36 28.80 4.84
N THR A 86 13.44 28.41 5.54
CA THR A 86 14.38 27.39 5.04
C THR A 86 13.74 26.01 5.09
N ALA A 87 13.02 25.65 6.15
CA ALA A 87 12.27 24.41 6.22
C ALA A 87 11.22 24.32 5.11
N ALA A 88 10.45 25.38 4.88
CA ALA A 88 9.49 25.44 3.77
C ALA A 88 10.14 25.23 2.39
N ARG A 89 11.38 25.73 2.19
CA ARG A 89 12.15 25.47 0.96
C ARG A 89 12.60 24.02 0.83
N ILE A 90 12.98 23.38 1.94
CA ILE A 90 13.32 21.94 1.96
C ILE A 90 12.08 21.12 1.60
N GLU A 91 10.95 21.38 2.25
CA GLU A 91 9.67 20.73 1.99
C GLU A 91 9.23 20.90 0.52
N GLY A 92 9.36 22.12 -0.03
CA GLY A 92 9.09 22.38 -1.45
C GLY A 92 9.99 21.58 -2.39
N ARG A 93 11.28 21.41 -2.06
CA ARG A 93 12.19 20.56 -2.86
C ARG A 93 11.87 19.08 -2.75
N LEU A 94 11.46 18.61 -1.58
CA LEU A 94 10.96 17.24 -1.39
C LEU A 94 9.71 16.99 -2.23
N ALA A 95 8.78 17.96 -2.25
CA ALA A 95 7.54 17.86 -3.02
C ALA A 95 7.82 17.75 -4.52
N GLN A 96 8.69 18.63 -5.05
CA GLN A 96 9.08 18.59 -6.45
C GLN A 96 9.77 17.27 -6.82
N THR A 97 10.69 16.81 -5.98
CA THR A 97 11.37 15.52 -6.21
C THR A 97 10.38 14.36 -6.27
N GLU A 98 9.37 14.32 -5.41
CA GLU A 98 8.36 13.26 -5.46
C GLU A 98 7.46 13.37 -6.70
N LEU A 99 7.10 14.59 -7.11
CA LEU A 99 6.34 14.80 -8.34
C LEU A 99 7.12 14.31 -9.57
N ASP A 100 8.41 14.65 -9.67
CA ASP A 100 9.26 14.19 -10.77
C ASP A 100 9.33 12.66 -10.84
N ILE A 101 9.51 12.00 -9.69
CA ILE A 101 9.52 10.54 -9.59
C ILE A 101 8.17 9.96 -10.02
N ARG A 102 7.06 10.56 -9.59
CA ARG A 102 5.71 10.11 -9.92
C ARG A 102 5.42 10.27 -11.42
N CYS A 103 5.89 11.36 -12.04
CA CYS A 103 5.80 11.55 -13.48
C CYS A 103 6.60 10.47 -14.23
N SER A 104 7.87 10.24 -13.87
CA SER A 104 8.68 9.18 -14.49
C SER A 104 8.09 7.79 -14.32
N LEU A 105 7.49 7.51 -13.15
CA LEU A 105 6.80 6.25 -12.88
C LEU A 105 5.58 6.07 -13.79
N LEU A 106 4.76 7.12 -13.96
CA LEU A 106 3.60 7.10 -14.85
C LEU A 106 4.03 6.88 -16.30
N GLU A 107 5.02 7.64 -16.77
CA GLU A 107 5.59 7.51 -18.13
C GLU A 107 6.11 6.10 -18.40
N ALA A 108 6.89 5.54 -17.48
CA ALA A 108 7.45 4.19 -17.61
C ALA A 108 6.38 3.07 -17.61
N CYS A 109 5.16 3.36 -17.13
CA CYS A 109 4.08 2.38 -17.02
C CYS A 109 3.00 2.55 -18.10
N ILE A 110 3.01 3.61 -18.91
CA ILE A 110 1.97 3.84 -19.93
C ILE A 110 1.84 2.62 -20.85
N GLU A 111 2.94 2.14 -21.42
CA GLU A 111 2.95 1.02 -22.36
C GLU A 111 2.45 -0.28 -21.71
N ARG A 112 2.94 -0.59 -20.51
CA ARG A 112 2.55 -1.78 -19.72
C ARG A 112 1.06 -1.78 -19.37
N VAL A 113 0.50 -0.62 -19.05
CA VAL A 113 -0.94 -0.48 -18.76
C VAL A 113 -1.76 -0.66 -20.03
N THR A 114 -1.27 -0.22 -21.19
CA THR A 114 -1.97 -0.40 -22.48
C THR A 114 -1.93 -1.82 -23.02
N GLU A 115 -0.86 -2.58 -22.75
CA GLU A 115 -0.74 -3.98 -23.20
C GLU A 115 -1.65 -4.92 -22.41
N ASN A 116 -1.83 -4.68 -21.11
CA ASN A 116 -2.62 -5.51 -20.19
C ASN A 116 -4.08 -5.04 -20.03
N MET A 117 -4.80 -4.78 -21.15
CA MET A 117 -6.18 -4.29 -21.10
C MET A 117 -7.19 -5.25 -20.43
N ARG A 118 -6.83 -6.53 -20.32
CA ARG A 118 -7.70 -7.54 -19.71
C ARG A 118 -7.50 -7.68 -18.21
N ASP A 119 -6.42 -7.16 -17.64
CA ASP A 119 -6.08 -7.32 -16.23
C ASP A 119 -6.31 -6.01 -15.44
N GLY A 120 -6.56 -6.15 -14.13
CA GLY A 120 -6.61 -5.00 -13.25
C GLY A 120 -5.18 -4.52 -12.98
N VAL A 121 -4.88 -3.24 -13.19
CA VAL A 121 -3.55 -2.69 -12.94
C VAL A 121 -3.60 -1.59 -11.88
N ILE A 122 -2.71 -1.66 -10.89
CA ILE A 122 -2.54 -0.65 -9.85
C ILE A 122 -1.07 -0.25 -9.77
N LEU A 123 -0.82 1.06 -9.75
CA LEU A 123 0.50 1.66 -9.70
C LEU A 123 0.78 2.20 -8.29
N PHE A 124 1.97 1.92 -7.76
CA PHE A 124 2.43 2.34 -6.43
C PHE A 124 3.66 3.21 -6.51
N ASP A 125 3.72 4.25 -5.67
CA ASP A 125 4.95 5.03 -5.50
C ASP A 125 6.04 4.22 -4.80
N ARG A 126 7.25 4.78 -4.71
CA ARG A 126 8.38 4.17 -4.00
C ARG A 126 8.16 3.95 -2.49
N ARG A 127 7.19 4.68 -1.90
CA ARG A 127 6.76 4.51 -0.51
C ARG A 127 5.64 3.47 -0.39
N GLY A 128 5.22 2.92 -1.52
CA GLY A 128 4.24 1.85 -1.61
C GLY A 128 2.79 2.32 -1.53
N ARG A 129 2.49 3.60 -1.74
CA ARG A 129 1.11 4.10 -1.81
C ARG A 129 0.57 4.00 -3.22
N ALA A 130 -0.68 3.57 -3.37
CA ALA A 130 -1.30 3.51 -4.68
C ALA A 130 -1.56 4.92 -5.26
N ILE A 131 -1.04 5.15 -6.46
CA ILE A 131 -1.13 6.41 -7.23
C ILE A 131 -2.27 6.36 -8.24
N LYS A 132 -2.43 5.24 -8.93
CA LYS A 132 -3.37 5.08 -10.03
C LYS A 132 -3.84 3.63 -10.13
N ALA A 133 -5.08 3.44 -10.56
CA ALA A 133 -5.61 2.14 -10.94
C ALA A 133 -6.40 2.29 -12.25
N ASN A 134 -6.43 1.23 -13.06
CA ASN A 134 -7.39 1.17 -14.17
C ASN A 134 -8.81 0.85 -13.65
N GLY A 135 -9.82 1.00 -14.52
CA GLY A 135 -11.21 0.76 -14.15
C GLY A 135 -11.45 -0.69 -13.68
N LEU A 136 -10.77 -1.65 -14.31
CA LEU A 136 -10.90 -3.06 -13.98
C LEU A 136 -10.32 -3.40 -12.61
N ALA A 137 -9.15 -2.86 -12.24
CA ALA A 137 -8.60 -3.02 -10.89
C ALA A 137 -9.53 -2.44 -9.83
N THR A 138 -10.13 -1.27 -10.09
CA THR A 138 -11.08 -0.66 -9.16
C THR A 138 -12.30 -1.56 -8.94
N GLN A 139 -12.82 -2.18 -10.00
CA GLN A 139 -13.92 -3.15 -9.93
C GLN A 139 -13.50 -4.40 -9.13
N MET A 140 -12.36 -4.99 -9.46
CA MET A 140 -11.83 -6.19 -8.79
C MET A 140 -11.57 -5.96 -7.31
N LEU A 141 -10.99 -4.82 -6.92
CA LEU A 141 -10.79 -4.45 -5.52
C LEU A 141 -12.12 -4.31 -4.76
N THR A 142 -13.14 -3.76 -5.41
CA THR A 142 -14.49 -3.64 -4.83
C THR A 142 -15.13 -5.01 -4.62
N GLU A 143 -14.96 -5.94 -5.56
CA GLU A 143 -15.41 -7.33 -5.43
C GLU A 143 -14.66 -8.09 -4.34
N LEU A 144 -13.35 -7.89 -4.23
CA LEU A 144 -12.52 -8.46 -3.16
C LEU A 144 -12.96 -7.96 -1.78
N GLY A 145 -13.24 -6.65 -1.63
CA GLY A 145 -13.76 -6.11 -0.37
C GLY A 145 -15.12 -6.71 0.02
N ARG A 146 -15.97 -7.01 -0.96
CA ARG A 146 -17.24 -7.74 -0.75
C ARG A 146 -17.05 -9.21 -0.39
N ALA A 147 -15.98 -9.85 -0.83
CA ALA A 147 -15.68 -11.25 -0.52
C ALA A 147 -15.40 -11.47 0.97
N ASP A 148 -14.86 -10.46 1.67
CA ASP A 148 -14.66 -10.46 3.12
C ASP A 148 -15.92 -10.03 3.92
N GLY A 149 -17.09 -10.01 3.28
CA GLY A 149 -18.39 -9.77 3.93
C GLY A 149 -18.68 -8.32 4.31
N ARG A 150 -17.87 -7.35 3.87
CA ARG A 150 -18.07 -5.92 4.14
C ARG A 150 -18.17 -5.12 2.84
N PRO A 151 -19.25 -4.38 2.57
CA PRO A 151 -19.28 -3.46 1.44
C PRO A 151 -18.37 -2.26 1.77
N ALA A 152 -17.13 -2.26 1.28
CA ALA A 152 -16.22 -1.12 1.42
C ALA A 152 -15.96 -0.48 0.06
N GLY A 153 -16.31 0.80 -0.06
CA GLY A 153 -15.75 1.66 -1.10
C GLY A 153 -14.29 1.93 -0.76
N LEU A 154 -13.37 1.08 -1.24
CA LEU A 154 -11.94 1.27 -1.03
C LEU A 154 -11.50 2.56 -1.72
N ARG A 155 -10.93 3.51 -0.97
CA ARG A 155 -10.23 4.62 -1.58
C ARG A 155 -8.82 4.15 -1.94
N LEU A 156 -8.38 4.43 -3.16
CA LEU A 156 -7.04 4.04 -3.61
C LEU A 156 -5.94 4.55 -2.67
N SER A 157 -6.13 5.72 -2.05
CA SER A 157 -5.23 6.30 -1.05
C SER A 157 -5.06 5.46 0.23
N GLU A 158 -5.99 4.55 0.53
CA GLU A 158 -5.92 3.65 1.68
C GLU A 158 -5.10 2.40 1.36
N PHE A 159 -4.79 2.16 0.10
CA PHE A 159 -4.07 0.98 -0.35
C PHE A 159 -2.57 1.24 -0.34
N THR A 160 -1.87 0.48 0.51
CA THR A 160 -0.42 0.51 0.64
C THR A 160 0.15 -0.89 0.56
N ILE A 161 1.31 -1.01 -0.05
CA ILE A 161 2.19 -2.19 -0.04
C ILE A 161 3.53 -1.72 0.52
N GLY A 162 4.30 -2.55 1.22
CA GLY A 162 5.52 -2.07 1.88
C GLY A 162 6.46 -1.28 0.96
N GLY A 163 7.19 -0.30 1.51
CA GLY A 163 8.07 0.62 0.78
C GLY A 163 9.21 1.19 1.65
N ASN A 164 10.17 1.89 1.04
CA ASN A 164 11.35 2.47 1.71
C ASN A 164 12.15 1.49 2.60
N GLY A 165 12.61 0.35 2.05
CA GLY A 165 13.44 -0.61 2.78
C GLY A 165 12.69 -1.46 3.82
N VAL A 166 11.40 -1.15 4.07
CA VAL A 166 10.48 -2.05 4.78
C VAL A 166 10.11 -3.18 3.82
N PRO A 167 10.12 -4.46 4.26
CA PRO A 167 9.69 -5.57 3.44
C PRO A 167 8.29 -5.31 2.86
N ILE A 168 8.17 -5.50 1.55
CA ILE A 168 6.88 -5.41 0.85
C ILE A 168 5.92 -6.40 1.50
N THR A 169 4.96 -5.85 2.25
CA THR A 169 3.83 -6.60 2.78
C THR A 169 2.68 -6.42 1.82
N LEU A 170 2.19 -7.53 1.27
CA LEU A 170 1.04 -7.57 0.40
C LEU A 170 -0.20 -7.92 1.22
N PRO A 171 -1.39 -7.41 0.85
CA PRO A 171 -2.64 -7.90 1.43
C PRO A 171 -2.79 -9.41 1.20
N ALA A 172 -3.55 -10.07 2.08
CA ALA A 172 -3.72 -11.53 2.04
C ALA A 172 -4.26 -12.06 0.70
N TRP A 173 -5.00 -11.24 -0.06
CA TRP A 173 -5.54 -11.63 -1.36
C TRP A 173 -4.53 -11.48 -2.53
N ALA A 174 -3.41 -10.77 -2.33
CA ALA A 174 -2.46 -10.43 -3.38
C ALA A 174 -1.26 -11.39 -3.39
N SER A 175 -0.90 -11.89 -4.58
CA SER A 175 0.33 -12.67 -4.76
C SER A 175 1.55 -11.77 -4.98
N ARG A 176 2.72 -12.22 -4.53
CA ARG A 176 4.01 -11.57 -4.82
C ARG A 176 4.35 -11.60 -6.31
N ASP A 177 3.90 -12.62 -7.04
CA ASP A 177 4.16 -12.77 -8.47
C ASP A 177 3.41 -11.73 -9.32
N TRP A 178 2.43 -11.03 -8.73
CA TRP A 178 1.67 -9.98 -9.41
C TRP A 178 2.34 -8.62 -9.29
N LEU A 179 3.38 -8.50 -8.46
CA LEU A 179 4.04 -7.24 -8.16
C LEU A 179 5.37 -7.13 -8.88
N GLU A 180 5.46 -6.16 -9.79
CA GLU A 180 6.67 -5.86 -10.54
C GLU A 180 7.27 -4.52 -10.08
N PRO A 181 8.55 -4.46 -9.68
CA PRO A 181 9.21 -3.18 -9.43
C PRO A 181 9.39 -2.40 -10.73
N VAL A 182 9.10 -1.10 -10.70
CA VAL A 182 9.32 -0.21 -11.85
C VAL A 182 10.66 0.47 -11.70
N MET A 183 11.55 0.21 -12.65
CA MET A 183 12.92 0.71 -12.67
C MET A 183 13.09 1.76 -13.76
N VAL A 184 13.62 2.94 -13.41
CA VAL A 184 14.00 3.99 -14.35
C VAL A 184 15.47 4.33 -14.11
N SER A 185 16.31 4.22 -15.15
CA SER A 185 17.76 4.46 -15.06
C SER A 185 18.46 3.69 -13.93
N GLY A 186 18.07 2.43 -13.72
CA GLY A 186 18.63 1.57 -12.67
C GLY A 186 18.14 1.85 -11.25
N ARG A 187 17.20 2.80 -11.07
CA ARG A 187 16.60 3.13 -9.77
C ARG A 187 15.13 2.71 -9.72
N GLN A 188 14.72 2.09 -8.61
CA GLN A 188 13.30 1.81 -8.40
C GLN A 188 12.53 3.12 -8.14
N VAL A 189 11.54 3.40 -8.97
CA VAL A 189 10.67 4.59 -8.87
C VAL A 189 9.27 4.26 -8.34
N GLY A 190 8.90 2.97 -8.34
CA GLY A 190 7.63 2.48 -7.82
C GLY A 190 7.44 0.99 -8.04
N ALA A 191 6.18 0.56 -8.07
CA ALA A 191 5.81 -0.82 -8.39
C ALA A 191 4.47 -0.88 -9.12
N LEU A 192 4.29 -1.91 -9.94
CA LEU A 192 3.08 -2.23 -10.68
C LEU A 192 2.48 -3.52 -10.12
N LEU A 193 1.23 -3.49 -9.69
CA LEU A 193 0.47 -4.68 -9.30
C LEU A 193 -0.51 -5.02 -10.42
N THR A 194 -0.32 -6.17 -11.04
CA THR A 194 -1.20 -6.71 -12.08
C THR A 194 -2.11 -7.78 -11.49
N LEU A 195 -3.35 -7.42 -11.26
CA LEU A 195 -4.44 -8.31 -10.86
C LEU A 195 -4.88 -9.11 -12.08
N PRO A 196 -4.51 -10.40 -12.19
CA PRO A 196 -4.94 -11.19 -13.32
C PRO A 196 -6.46 -11.23 -13.33
N PHE A 197 -7.06 -11.05 -14.50
CA PHE A 197 -8.47 -11.35 -14.68
C PHE A 197 -8.67 -12.82 -14.38
N ARG A 198 -9.16 -13.09 -13.17
CA ARG A 198 -9.92 -14.28 -12.93
C ARG A 198 -11.11 -14.18 -13.89
N GLN A 199 -10.96 -14.75 -15.09
CA GLN A 199 -12.04 -15.58 -15.59
C GLN A 199 -12.45 -16.35 -14.35
N ARG A 200 -13.64 -16.06 -13.82
CA ARG A 200 -14.34 -16.96 -12.92
C ARG A 200 -13.93 -18.32 -13.44
N VAL A 201 -13.10 -19.05 -12.68
CA VAL A 201 -12.92 -20.48 -12.94
C VAL A 201 -14.36 -20.90 -13.09
N ARG A 202 -14.76 -21.28 -14.31
CA ARG A 202 -16.05 -21.93 -14.59
C ARG A 202 -16.20 -22.88 -13.42
N GLY A 203 -17.07 -22.54 -12.46
CA GLY A 203 -16.93 -23.02 -11.08
C GLY A 203 -16.70 -24.51 -11.16
N THR A 204 -15.47 -24.95 -10.89
CA THR A 204 -14.95 -26.28 -11.24
C THR A 204 -15.57 -26.86 -12.51
N ALA A 205 -14.85 -26.86 -13.64
CA ALA A 205 -15.08 -27.95 -14.58
C ALA A 205 -14.89 -29.23 -13.75
N TRP A 206 -15.98 -29.83 -13.29
CA TRP A 206 -16.00 -31.24 -13.01
C TRP A 206 -15.42 -31.82 -14.28
N SER A 207 -14.20 -32.34 -14.18
CA SER A 207 -13.75 -33.35 -15.09
C SER A 207 -14.91 -34.34 -15.13
N VAL A 208 -15.72 -34.27 -16.20
CA VAL A 208 -16.64 -35.34 -16.50
C VAL A 208 -15.71 -36.55 -16.54
N PRO A 209 -15.84 -37.50 -15.59
CA PRO A 209 -15.03 -38.70 -15.64
C PRO A 209 -15.15 -39.22 -17.06
N GLU A 210 -14.04 -39.58 -17.71
CA GLU A 210 -14.12 -40.24 -19.00
C GLU A 210 -15.23 -41.30 -18.91
N PRO A 211 -16.16 -41.34 -19.89
CA PRO A 211 -17.27 -42.27 -19.82
C PRO A 211 -16.67 -43.67 -19.71
N VAL A 212 -16.75 -44.23 -18.50
CA VAL A 212 -16.39 -45.61 -18.23
C VAL A 212 -17.21 -46.42 -19.23
N ALA A 213 -16.53 -47.16 -20.09
CA ALA A 213 -17.17 -47.96 -21.13
C ALA A 213 -18.35 -48.72 -20.49
N ALA A 214 -19.55 -48.45 -20.99
CA ALA A 214 -20.79 -48.89 -20.38
C ALA A 214 -20.81 -50.42 -20.22
N SER A 215 -20.71 -50.93 -18.99
CA SER A 215 -21.23 -52.26 -18.66
C SER A 215 -22.75 -52.14 -18.59
N SER A 216 -23.43 -52.52 -19.66
CA SER A 216 -24.77 -52.04 -19.98
C SER A 216 -25.95 -52.74 -19.30
N ASP A 217 -25.79 -53.56 -18.25
CA ASP A 217 -26.98 -54.30 -17.72
C ASP A 217 -27.21 -54.33 -16.20
N GLY A 218 -26.34 -53.78 -15.34
CA GLY A 218 -26.51 -53.91 -13.88
C GLY A 218 -26.79 -52.62 -13.08
N SER A 219 -26.59 -51.44 -13.65
CA SER A 219 -26.39 -50.21 -12.85
C SER A 219 -27.60 -49.73 -12.03
N PHE A 220 -28.80 -50.25 -12.31
CA PHE A 220 -30.03 -49.89 -11.60
C PHE A 220 -30.67 -51.05 -10.84
N GLU A 221 -30.05 -52.24 -10.81
CA GLU A 221 -30.59 -53.41 -10.10
C GLU A 221 -30.57 -53.25 -8.57
N CYS A 222 -29.70 -52.38 -8.05
CA CYS A 222 -29.60 -52.08 -6.62
C CYS A 222 -30.69 -51.10 -6.12
N VAL A 223 -31.53 -50.55 -7.00
CA VAL A 223 -32.59 -49.62 -6.61
C VAL A 223 -33.78 -50.40 -6.05
N ILE A 224 -33.94 -50.39 -4.73
CA ILE A 224 -35.02 -51.07 -4.03
C ILE A 224 -36.29 -50.20 -4.11
N GLY A 225 -37.28 -50.63 -4.90
CA GLY A 225 -38.61 -49.99 -4.95
C GLY A 225 -39.31 -50.13 -6.30
N HIS A 226 -40.64 -50.36 -6.27
CA HIS A 226 -41.46 -50.59 -7.46
C HIS A 226 -42.51 -49.49 -7.71
N SER A 227 -42.36 -48.32 -7.09
CA SER A 227 -43.30 -47.22 -7.33
C SER A 227 -43.21 -46.74 -8.78
N VAL A 228 -44.35 -46.27 -9.32
CA VAL A 228 -44.42 -45.77 -10.71
C VAL A 228 -43.43 -44.63 -10.94
N ALA A 229 -43.24 -43.74 -9.96
CA ALA A 229 -42.29 -42.63 -10.03
C ALA A 229 -40.83 -43.13 -10.11
N ILE A 230 -40.46 -44.17 -9.35
CA ILE A 230 -39.12 -44.76 -9.38
C ILE A 230 -38.87 -45.42 -10.74
N GLN A 231 -39.82 -46.20 -11.25
CA GLN A 231 -39.68 -46.87 -12.55
C GLN A 231 -39.54 -45.87 -13.70
N GLN A 232 -40.31 -44.78 -13.70
CA GLN A 232 -40.20 -43.71 -14.69
C GLN A 232 -38.84 -43.00 -14.63
N THR A 233 -38.33 -42.76 -13.42
CA THR A 233 -37.02 -42.14 -13.20
C THR A 233 -35.89 -43.02 -13.71
N ILE A 234 -35.92 -44.32 -13.40
CA ILE A 234 -34.95 -45.31 -13.91
C ILE A 234 -34.99 -45.37 -15.44
N SER A 235 -36.18 -45.39 -16.04
CA SER A 235 -36.34 -45.40 -17.51
C SER A 235 -35.72 -44.17 -18.18
N ARG A 236 -35.97 -42.96 -17.64
CA ARG A 236 -35.39 -41.72 -18.15
C ARG A 236 -33.88 -41.70 -17.97
N ALA A 237 -33.38 -42.16 -16.82
CA ALA A 237 -31.95 -42.25 -16.54
C ALA A 237 -31.23 -43.22 -17.51
N ARG A 238 -31.82 -44.39 -17.81
CA ARG A 238 -31.27 -45.33 -18.81
C ARG A 238 -31.22 -44.74 -20.22
N GLN A 239 -32.22 -43.95 -20.60
CA GLN A 239 -32.27 -43.31 -21.92
C GLN A 239 -31.24 -42.18 -22.03
N LEU A 240 -31.10 -41.36 -21.00
CA LEU A 240 -30.16 -40.24 -20.96
C LEU A 240 -28.72 -40.68 -20.74
N GLY A 241 -28.47 -41.79 -20.03
CA GLY A 241 -27.13 -42.33 -19.81
C GLY A 241 -26.41 -42.78 -21.09
N LYS A 242 -27.14 -42.97 -22.19
CA LYS A 242 -26.57 -43.23 -23.53
C LYS A 242 -26.19 -41.95 -24.28
N SER A 243 -26.56 -40.78 -23.75
CA SER A 243 -26.37 -39.47 -24.37
C SER A 243 -25.23 -38.70 -23.70
N ARG A 244 -24.51 -37.88 -24.46
CA ARG A 244 -23.47 -36.97 -23.94
C ARG A 244 -23.99 -35.57 -23.63
N VAL A 245 -25.31 -35.42 -23.50
CA VAL A 245 -25.97 -34.13 -23.24
C VAL A 245 -25.99 -33.85 -21.72
N PRO A 246 -25.70 -32.62 -21.27
CA PRO A 246 -25.81 -32.26 -19.86
C PRO A 246 -27.24 -32.44 -19.33
N VAL A 247 -27.38 -33.10 -18.18
CA VAL A 247 -28.68 -33.33 -17.52
C VAL A 247 -28.73 -32.56 -16.20
N LEU A 248 -29.82 -31.84 -15.98
CA LEU A 248 -30.10 -31.16 -14.71
C LEU A 248 -30.95 -32.08 -13.82
N LEU A 249 -30.46 -32.41 -12.62
CA LEU A 249 -31.23 -33.13 -11.61
C LEU A 249 -31.91 -32.12 -10.69
N LEU A 250 -33.24 -32.18 -10.63
CA LEU A 250 -34.05 -31.41 -9.70
C LEU A 250 -34.57 -32.41 -8.65
N GLY A 251 -34.23 -32.16 -7.38
CA GLY A 251 -34.67 -32.97 -6.25
C GLY A 251 -36.15 -32.82 -5.93
#